data_AF-A0A923BZS1-F1
#
_entry.id   AF-A0A923BZS1-F1
#
_cell.length_a   1.000
_cell.length_b   1.000
_cell.length_c   1.000
_cell.angle_alpha   90.00
_cell.angle_beta   90.00
_cell.angle_gamma   90.00
#
_symmetry.space_group_name_H-M   'P 1'
#
loop_
_entity.id
_entity.type
_entity.pdbx_description
1 polymer ?
#
loop_
_entity_poly.entity_id
_entity_poly.type
_entity_poly.pdbx_seq_one_letter_code
_entity_poly.pdbx_strand_id
1 'polypeptide(L)'
;MKKVLMMLGAVLVTAAISLPASAQGTAGRVERTQAELAMEKAETDFAKLKETREASKTKCAAREYQACYELAELERKGLGGPQDLSAAAKNYKKVCDAKDGRGCAGLAYLTVQGRGVKANLTEGRRLYKAACDLGEVSGCAAWGNMAFTGTGGPKEVQAGTRALQEACQKDYAWACERIQTLGAFDPNDAAQQRLRQIEKKKN
;
A
#
# COMPACT_ATOMS: atom_id res chain seq x y z
N MET A 1 47.48 32.76 -32.03
CA MET A 1 48.74 32.66 -32.79
C MET A 1 49.86 33.33 -32.01
N LYS A 2 51.03 32.67 -31.91
CA LYS A 2 52.35 33.16 -31.42
C LYS A 2 52.44 33.48 -29.92
N LYS A 3 53.10 32.63 -29.09
CA LYS A 3 54.56 32.49 -28.84
C LYS A 3 55.17 33.84 -28.38
N VAL A 4 55.85 33.91 -27.23
CA VAL A 4 57.32 33.83 -27.08
C VAL A 4 57.59 34.11 -25.57
N LEU A 5 58.23 33.25 -24.75
CA LEU A 5 59.64 32.83 -24.67
C LEU A 5 60.42 33.59 -23.55
N MET A 6 60.85 32.84 -22.54
CA MET A 6 62.13 32.90 -21.76
C MET A 6 62.50 34.21 -21.01
N MET A 7 63.26 34.26 -19.90
CA MET A 7 64.49 33.57 -19.46
C MET A 7 64.66 33.66 -17.92
N LEU A 8 65.04 32.56 -17.26
CA LEU A 8 66.32 32.28 -16.58
C LEU A 8 66.61 33.03 -15.26
N GLY A 9 66.86 32.24 -14.22
CA GLY A 9 67.49 32.65 -12.96
C GLY A 9 67.72 31.43 -12.07
N ALA A 10 68.72 30.62 -12.39
CA ALA A 10 69.16 29.49 -11.57
C ALA A 10 70.15 29.95 -10.49
N VAL A 11 69.93 29.56 -9.24
CA VAL A 11 71.02 29.32 -8.28
C VAL A 11 70.72 28.05 -7.51
N LEU A 12 71.57 27.06 -7.73
CA LEU A 12 71.66 25.81 -6.99
C LEU A 12 72.21 26.09 -5.58
N VAL A 13 71.51 25.60 -4.56
CA VAL A 13 72.16 25.12 -3.33
C VAL A 13 71.67 23.70 -3.07
N THR A 14 72.66 22.82 -3.05
CA THR A 14 72.61 21.37 -2.88
C THR A 14 72.17 20.97 -1.48
N ALA A 15 71.14 20.15 -1.38
CA ALA A 15 71.00 19.18 -0.31
C ALA A 15 70.42 17.90 -0.90
N ALA A 16 71.29 16.93 -1.15
CA ALA A 16 70.92 15.57 -1.49
C ALA A 16 70.28 14.92 -0.27
N ILE A 17 68.96 15.04 -0.15
CA ILE A 17 68.15 14.15 0.67
C ILE A 17 67.53 13.16 -0.31
N SER A 18 67.99 11.92 -0.26
CA SER A 18 67.33 10.78 -0.89
C SER A 18 65.95 10.61 -0.27
N LEU A 19 64.95 11.26 -0.87
CA LEU A 19 63.55 10.95 -0.63
C LEU A 19 63.26 9.61 -1.32
N PRO A 20 62.82 8.57 -0.61
CA PRO A 20 62.30 7.38 -1.26
C PRO A 20 61.09 7.76 -2.10
N ALA A 21 61.15 7.35 -3.37
CA ALA A 21 60.06 7.37 -4.31
C ALA A 21 58.95 6.43 -3.82
N SER A 22 57.94 6.95 -3.13
CA SER A 22 56.65 6.27 -2.96
C SER A 22 55.54 7.22 -2.50
N ALA A 23 55.39 8.36 -3.20
CA ALA A 23 54.08 9.00 -3.28
C ALA A 23 53.24 8.27 -4.35
N GLN A 24 52.97 6.98 -4.12
CA GLN A 24 51.79 6.36 -4.70
C GLN A 24 50.62 6.92 -3.91
N GLY A 25 49.99 7.96 -4.45
CA GLY A 25 48.63 8.30 -4.06
C GLY A 25 47.78 7.08 -4.31
N THR A 26 47.57 6.27 -3.27
CA THR A 26 46.47 5.32 -3.28
C THR A 26 45.24 6.20 -3.35
N ALA A 27 44.60 6.20 -4.52
CA ALA A 27 43.21 6.60 -4.64
C ALA A 27 42.45 5.68 -3.69
N GLY A 28 42.31 6.12 -2.44
CA GLY A 28 41.55 5.42 -1.43
C GLY A 28 40.13 5.36 -1.96
N ARG A 29 39.70 4.16 -2.38
CA ARG A 29 38.30 3.87 -2.59
C ARG A 29 37.65 4.09 -1.22
N VAL A 30 37.00 5.23 -1.04
CA VAL A 30 36.18 5.47 0.14
C VAL A 30 35.06 4.43 0.08
N GLU A 31 35.14 3.41 0.94
CA GLU A 31 34.08 2.42 1.07
C GLU A 31 32.86 3.13 1.66
N ARG A 32 31.76 3.17 0.88
CA ARG A 32 30.49 3.73 1.35
C ARG A 32 29.98 2.92 2.54
N THR A 33 29.51 3.61 3.56
CA THR A 33 28.88 2.96 4.71
C THR A 33 27.53 2.35 4.31
N GLN A 34 27.04 1.37 5.07
CA GLN A 34 25.72 0.79 4.83
C GLN A 34 24.60 1.83 4.91
N ALA A 35 24.77 2.87 5.73
CA ALA A 35 23.81 3.98 5.84
C ALA A 35 23.77 4.83 4.56
N GLU A 36 24.93 5.14 3.98
CA GLU A 36 25.01 5.87 2.70
C GLU A 36 24.39 5.08 1.56
N LEU A 37 24.67 3.78 1.48
CA LEU A 37 24.06 2.89 0.47
C LEU A 37 22.53 2.79 0.66
N ALA A 38 22.05 2.77 1.89
CA ALA A 38 20.62 2.74 2.19
C ALA A 38 19.93 4.07 1.83
N MET A 39 20.58 5.21 2.07
CA MET A 39 20.07 6.53 1.70
C MET A 39 20.03 6.72 0.18
N GLU A 40 21.09 6.36 -0.53
CA GLU A 40 21.13 6.38 -2.01
C GLU A 40 20.05 5.47 -2.61
N LYS A 41 19.87 4.26 -2.04
CA LYS A 41 18.77 3.37 -2.43
C LYS A 41 17.40 3.99 -2.16
N ALA A 42 17.21 4.66 -1.02
CA ALA A 42 15.95 5.33 -0.70
C ALA A 42 15.66 6.51 -1.64
N GLU A 43 16.69 7.29 -2.01
CA GLU A 43 16.58 8.38 -2.99
C GLU A 43 16.19 7.87 -4.37
N THR A 44 16.86 6.81 -4.85
CA THR A 44 16.55 6.18 -6.14
C THR A 44 15.16 5.53 -6.13
N ASP A 45 14.80 4.83 -5.05
CA ASP A 45 13.46 4.26 -4.87
C ASP A 45 12.39 5.38 -4.86
N PHE A 46 12.65 6.50 -4.20
CA PHE A 46 11.76 7.66 -4.19
C PHE A 46 11.61 8.31 -5.56
N ALA A 47 12.72 8.50 -6.29
CA ALA A 47 12.71 9.05 -7.65
C ALA A 47 11.88 8.17 -8.59
N LYS A 48 12.04 6.85 -8.51
CA LYS A 48 11.24 5.88 -9.26
C LYS A 48 9.76 5.98 -8.90
N LEU A 49 9.41 6.04 -7.62
CA LEU A 49 8.01 6.19 -7.18
C LEU A 49 7.38 7.49 -7.68
N LYS A 50 8.16 8.59 -7.72
CA LYS A 50 7.71 9.87 -8.25
C LYS A 50 7.40 9.78 -9.75
N GLU A 51 8.27 9.14 -10.52
CA GLU A 51 8.03 8.87 -11.94
C GLU A 51 6.79 7.99 -12.15
N THR A 52 6.67 6.88 -11.40
CA THR A 52 5.50 6.00 -11.44
C THR A 52 4.21 6.75 -11.14
N ARG A 53 4.22 7.68 -10.17
CA ARG A 53 3.04 8.48 -9.82
C ARG A 53 2.59 9.38 -10.96
N GLU A 54 3.52 10.08 -11.62
CA GLU A 54 3.19 10.93 -12.79
C GLU A 54 2.75 10.10 -14.01
N ALA A 55 3.40 8.96 -14.26
CA ALA A 55 3.00 8.03 -15.30
C ALA A 55 1.58 7.50 -15.06
N SER A 56 1.28 7.08 -13.82
CA SER A 56 -0.05 6.57 -13.42
C SER A 56 -1.12 7.65 -13.56
N LYS A 57 -0.81 8.91 -13.26
CA LYS A 57 -1.70 10.07 -13.47
C LYS A 57 -2.07 10.26 -14.93
N THR A 58 -1.09 10.18 -15.83
CA THR A 58 -1.32 10.32 -17.27
C THR A 58 -2.19 9.19 -17.81
N LYS A 59 -1.87 7.94 -17.47
CA LYS A 59 -2.65 6.76 -17.87
C LYS A 59 -4.06 6.75 -17.27
N CYS A 60 -4.21 7.15 -16.01
CA CYS A 60 -5.51 7.28 -15.38
C CYS A 60 -6.40 8.32 -16.09
N ALA A 61 -5.81 9.45 -16.54
CA ALA A 61 -6.54 10.43 -17.35
C ALA A 61 -7.01 9.86 -18.70
N ALA A 62 -6.25 8.91 -19.26
CA ALA A 62 -6.63 8.13 -20.45
C ALA A 62 -7.64 6.99 -20.16
N ARG A 63 -8.23 6.95 -18.96
CA ARG A 63 -9.21 5.93 -18.50
C ARG A 63 -8.65 4.51 -18.38
N GLU A 64 -7.34 4.36 -18.23
CA GLU A 64 -6.74 3.10 -17.80
C GLU A 64 -6.96 2.91 -16.29
N TYR A 65 -8.06 2.25 -15.91
CA TYR A 65 -8.48 2.15 -14.51
C TYR A 65 -7.49 1.40 -13.61
N GLN A 66 -6.65 0.51 -14.17
CA GLN A 66 -5.54 -0.10 -13.44
C GLN A 66 -4.54 0.96 -12.94
N ALA A 67 -4.19 1.93 -13.79
CA ALA A 67 -3.32 3.05 -13.41
C ALA A 67 -4.01 4.01 -12.45
N CYS A 68 -5.34 4.18 -12.52
CA CYS A 68 -6.07 4.92 -11.50
C CYS A 68 -5.99 4.26 -10.12
N TYR A 69 -6.04 2.92 -10.06
CA TYR A 69 -5.89 2.19 -8.81
C TYR A 69 -4.48 2.32 -8.25
N GLU A 70 -3.46 2.16 -9.09
CA GLU A 70 -2.06 2.37 -8.71
C GLU A 70 -1.82 3.79 -8.19
N LEU A 71 -2.32 4.80 -8.90
CA LEU A 71 -2.26 6.19 -8.47
C LEU A 71 -2.93 6.38 -7.10
N ALA A 72 -4.12 5.81 -6.90
CA ALA A 72 -4.83 5.90 -5.63
C ALA A 72 -4.04 5.27 -4.48
N GLU A 73 -3.38 4.12 -4.71
CA GLU A 73 -2.51 3.50 -3.71
C GLU A 73 -1.28 4.35 -3.37
N LEU A 74 -0.63 4.95 -4.39
CA LEU A 74 0.50 5.85 -4.19
C LEU A 74 0.09 7.11 -3.40
N GLU A 75 -1.03 7.72 -3.76
CA GLU A 75 -1.62 8.87 -3.07
C GLU A 75 -2.02 8.52 -1.63
N ARG A 76 -2.63 7.34 -1.42
CA ARG A 76 -3.03 6.87 -0.09
C ARG A 76 -1.83 6.61 0.81
N LYS A 77 -0.73 6.09 0.27
CA LYS A 77 0.48 5.78 1.03
C LYS A 77 1.46 6.95 1.13
N GLY A 78 1.30 8.00 0.33
CA GLY A 78 2.29 9.08 0.23
C GLY A 78 3.59 8.62 -0.42
N LEU A 79 3.51 7.73 -1.42
CA LEU A 79 4.66 7.24 -2.16
C LEU A 79 4.89 8.11 -3.40
N GLY A 80 6.15 8.47 -3.67
CA GLY A 80 6.52 9.33 -4.79
C GLY A 80 6.03 10.78 -4.68
N GLY A 81 5.56 11.20 -3.51
CA GLY A 81 5.03 12.54 -3.24
C GLY A 81 4.21 12.56 -1.95
N PRO A 82 3.64 13.72 -1.54
CA PRO A 82 2.85 13.80 -0.32
C PRO A 82 1.62 12.87 -0.36
N GLN A 83 1.21 12.40 0.82
CA GLN A 83 -0.04 11.67 0.98
C GLN A 83 -1.22 12.58 0.64
N ASP A 84 -2.14 12.10 -0.19
CA ASP A 84 -3.37 12.80 -0.54
C ASP A 84 -4.55 11.83 -0.54
N LEU A 85 -5.22 11.73 0.60
CA LEU A 85 -6.34 10.80 0.78
C LEU A 85 -7.59 11.23 0.01
N SER A 86 -7.73 12.53 -0.29
CA SER A 86 -8.88 13.03 -1.05
C SER A 86 -8.73 12.71 -2.54
N ALA A 87 -7.53 12.89 -3.09
CA ALA A 87 -7.21 12.44 -4.44
C ALA A 87 -7.35 10.92 -4.57
N ALA A 88 -6.81 10.16 -3.59
CA ALA A 88 -6.94 8.72 -3.58
C ALA A 88 -8.41 8.27 -3.62
N ALA A 89 -9.27 8.87 -2.80
CA ALA A 89 -10.71 8.57 -2.80
C ALA A 89 -11.37 8.84 -4.17
N LYS A 90 -11.03 9.96 -4.83
CA LYS A 90 -11.53 10.26 -6.19
C LYS A 90 -11.09 9.22 -7.20
N ASN A 91 -9.83 8.76 -7.13
CA ASN A 91 -9.30 7.77 -8.06
C ASN A 91 -9.86 6.37 -7.77
N TYR A 92 -9.99 5.94 -6.52
CA TYR A 92 -10.72 4.71 -6.17
C TYR A 92 -12.17 4.74 -6.65
N LYS A 93 -12.84 5.90 -6.57
CA LYS A 93 -14.20 6.04 -7.11
C LYS A 93 -14.25 5.74 -8.59
N LYS A 94 -13.34 6.30 -9.40
CA LYS A 94 -13.27 6.00 -10.85
C LYS A 94 -13.11 4.49 -11.10
N VAL A 95 -12.26 3.84 -10.31
CA VAL A 95 -12.00 2.39 -10.39
C VAL A 95 -13.26 1.59 -10.01
N CYS A 96 -13.94 1.97 -8.92
CA CYS A 96 -15.19 1.34 -8.51
C CYS A 96 -16.32 1.52 -9.54
N ASP A 97 -16.44 2.73 -10.11
CA ASP A 97 -17.42 3.03 -11.16
C ASP A 97 -17.17 2.18 -12.42
N ALA A 98 -15.92 1.82 -12.68
CA ALA A 98 -15.49 0.89 -13.74
C ALA A 98 -15.69 -0.59 -13.39
N LYS A 99 -16.42 -0.91 -12.32
CA LYS A 99 -16.73 -2.28 -11.85
C LYS A 99 -15.51 -3.08 -11.42
N ASP A 100 -14.48 -2.41 -10.93
CA ASP A 100 -13.33 -3.06 -10.30
C ASP A 100 -13.47 -3.01 -8.77
N GLY A 101 -13.59 -4.20 -8.17
CA GLY A 101 -13.86 -4.37 -6.74
C GLY A 101 -12.80 -3.74 -5.83
N ARG A 102 -11.54 -3.66 -6.27
CA ARG A 102 -10.45 -3.04 -5.50
C ARG A 102 -10.68 -1.55 -5.28
N GLY A 103 -11.22 -0.87 -6.29
CA GLY A 103 -11.64 0.54 -6.18
C GLY A 103 -12.75 0.72 -5.16
N CYS A 104 -13.75 -0.16 -5.19
CA CYS A 104 -14.86 -0.10 -4.24
C CYS A 104 -14.38 -0.34 -2.80
N ALA A 105 -13.49 -1.31 -2.58
CA ALA A 105 -12.91 -1.60 -1.27
C ALA A 105 -12.04 -0.44 -0.76
N GLY A 106 -11.18 0.15 -1.61
CA GLY A 106 -10.35 1.30 -1.26
C GLY A 106 -11.17 2.54 -0.89
N LEU A 107 -12.22 2.84 -1.67
CA LEU A 107 -13.13 3.94 -1.37
C LEU A 107 -13.92 3.67 -0.07
N ALA A 108 -14.41 2.44 0.13
CA ALA A 108 -15.09 2.04 1.35
C ALA A 108 -14.22 2.25 2.59
N TYR A 109 -12.94 1.84 2.52
CA TYR A 109 -11.97 2.01 3.60
C TYR A 109 -11.81 3.47 4.01
N LEU A 110 -11.59 4.37 3.06
CA LEU A 110 -11.47 5.80 3.33
C LEU A 110 -12.78 6.40 3.86
N THR A 111 -13.92 5.93 3.35
CA THR A 111 -15.26 6.40 3.75
C THR A 111 -15.64 5.95 5.16
N VAL A 112 -15.34 4.71 5.55
CA VAL A 112 -15.58 4.21 6.91
C VAL A 112 -14.71 4.96 7.92
N GLN A 113 -13.44 5.24 7.56
CA GLN A 113 -12.51 5.93 8.45
C GLN A 113 -12.67 7.45 8.47
N GLY A 114 -13.42 8.04 7.52
CA GLY A 114 -13.53 9.49 7.37
C GLY A 114 -12.22 10.16 6.98
N ARG A 115 -11.41 9.50 6.15
CA ARG A 115 -10.07 9.97 5.75
C ARG A 115 -10.07 10.42 4.30
N GLY A 116 -9.80 11.69 4.05
CA GLY A 116 -9.87 12.29 2.70
C GLY A 116 -11.30 12.49 2.16
N VAL A 117 -12.29 11.91 2.84
CA VAL A 117 -13.74 12.05 2.63
C VAL A 117 -14.45 12.07 3.98
N LYS A 118 -15.69 12.57 4.04
CA LYS A 118 -16.48 12.55 5.28
C LYS A 118 -16.79 11.10 5.69
N ALA A 119 -16.67 10.81 6.99
CA ALA A 119 -17.02 9.51 7.53
C ALA A 119 -18.50 9.16 7.23
N ASN A 120 -18.73 7.97 6.68
CA ASN A 120 -20.08 7.45 6.48
C ASN A 120 -20.08 5.92 6.52
N LEU A 121 -20.50 5.35 7.65
CA LEU A 121 -20.51 3.90 7.85
C LEU A 121 -21.52 3.19 6.94
N THR A 122 -22.67 3.81 6.64
CA THR A 122 -23.69 3.21 5.77
C THR A 122 -23.22 3.14 4.33
N GLU A 123 -22.63 4.23 3.83
CA GLU A 123 -22.07 4.23 2.48
C GLU A 123 -20.84 3.32 2.39
N GLY A 124 -19.96 3.34 3.38
CA GLY A 124 -18.83 2.42 3.47
C GLY A 124 -19.26 0.95 3.44
N ARG A 125 -20.31 0.58 4.19
CA ARG A 125 -20.90 -0.76 4.17
C ARG A 125 -21.41 -1.13 2.78
N ARG A 126 -22.09 -0.20 2.10
CA ARG A 126 -22.61 -0.40 0.74
C ARG A 126 -21.47 -0.60 -0.27
N LEU A 127 -20.39 0.17 -0.15
CA LEU A 127 -19.22 0.07 -1.02
C LEU A 127 -18.44 -1.23 -0.79
N TYR A 128 -18.27 -1.67 0.47
CA TYR A 128 -17.67 -2.98 0.74
C TYR A 128 -18.54 -4.13 0.22
N LYS A 129 -19.87 -4.02 0.34
CA LYS A 129 -20.79 -4.98 -0.27
C LYS A 129 -20.60 -5.04 -1.79
N ALA A 130 -20.54 -3.89 -2.45
CA ALA A 130 -20.28 -3.81 -3.88
C ALA A 130 -18.91 -4.40 -4.27
N ALA A 131 -17.87 -4.16 -3.47
CA ALA A 131 -16.56 -4.78 -3.66
C ALA A 131 -16.65 -6.31 -3.57
N CYS A 132 -17.37 -6.83 -2.56
CA CYS A 132 -17.59 -8.26 -2.40
C CYS A 132 -18.36 -8.88 -3.58
N ASP A 133 -19.42 -8.21 -4.03
CA ASP A 133 -20.21 -8.65 -5.19
C ASP A 133 -19.38 -8.67 -6.49
N LEU A 134 -18.29 -7.90 -6.54
CA LEU A 134 -17.29 -7.90 -7.61
C LEU A 134 -16.12 -8.87 -7.35
N GLY A 135 -16.20 -9.71 -6.32
CA GLY A 135 -15.21 -10.75 -6.00
C GLY A 135 -13.98 -10.27 -5.23
N GLU A 136 -13.95 -9.01 -4.78
CA GLU A 136 -12.83 -8.48 -4.00
C GLU A 136 -12.87 -9.04 -2.57
N VAL A 137 -11.88 -9.88 -2.26
CA VAL A 137 -11.82 -10.65 -1.00
C VAL A 137 -11.77 -9.74 0.22
N SER A 138 -11.00 -8.66 0.16
CA SER A 138 -10.93 -7.68 1.25
C SER A 138 -12.28 -6.98 1.46
N GLY A 139 -13.02 -6.74 0.39
CA GLY A 139 -14.39 -6.23 0.40
C GLY A 139 -15.38 -7.19 1.07
N CYS A 140 -15.30 -8.48 0.73
CA CYS A 140 -16.12 -9.51 1.38
C CYS A 140 -15.85 -9.63 2.87
N ALA A 141 -14.58 -9.64 3.28
CA ALA A 141 -14.22 -9.69 4.68
C ALA A 141 -14.76 -8.49 5.46
N ALA A 142 -14.54 -7.27 4.93
CA ALA A 142 -14.97 -6.04 5.59
C ALA A 142 -16.50 -5.91 5.63
N TRP A 143 -17.19 -6.20 4.53
CA TRP A 143 -18.65 -6.23 4.51
C TRP A 143 -19.17 -7.29 5.47
N GLY A 144 -18.61 -8.50 5.45
CA GLY A 144 -19.04 -9.61 6.29
C GLY A 144 -18.95 -9.26 7.78
N ASN A 145 -17.86 -8.62 8.20
CA ASN A 145 -17.74 -8.08 9.55
C ASN A 145 -18.81 -7.04 9.87
N MET A 146 -19.01 -6.03 9.00
CA MET A 146 -20.02 -4.98 9.22
C MET A 146 -21.44 -5.53 9.24
N ALA A 147 -21.73 -6.52 8.39
CA ALA A 147 -23.00 -7.23 8.32
C ALA A 147 -23.25 -8.05 9.60
N PHE A 148 -22.24 -8.75 10.08
CA PHE A 148 -22.34 -9.52 11.33
C PHE A 148 -22.60 -8.62 12.55
N THR A 149 -21.83 -7.53 12.68
CA THR A 149 -21.92 -6.62 13.83
C THR A 149 -23.10 -5.64 13.75
N GLY A 150 -23.65 -5.40 12.56
CA GLY A 150 -24.65 -4.35 12.32
C GLY A 150 -24.03 -2.95 12.24
N THR A 151 -22.75 -2.85 11.90
CA THR A 151 -22.10 -1.55 11.71
C THR A 151 -22.56 -0.94 10.38
N GLY A 152 -23.12 0.27 10.42
CA GLY A 152 -23.58 0.98 9.22
C GLY A 152 -24.87 0.44 8.59
N GLY A 153 -25.60 -0.45 9.26
CA GLY A 153 -26.87 -1.00 8.78
C GLY A 153 -27.43 -2.06 9.71
N PRO A 154 -28.56 -2.70 9.37
CA PRO A 154 -29.09 -3.82 10.15
C PRO A 154 -28.10 -4.98 10.20
N LYS A 155 -28.20 -5.79 11.26
CA LYS A 155 -27.45 -7.05 11.36
C LYS A 155 -27.95 -8.03 10.31
N GLU A 156 -27.01 -8.63 9.60
CA GLU A 156 -27.21 -9.70 8.63
C GLU A 156 -26.28 -10.87 9.01
N VAL A 157 -26.45 -11.37 10.25
CA VAL A 157 -25.51 -12.31 10.90
C VAL A 157 -25.11 -13.48 10.00
N GLN A 158 -26.08 -14.18 9.42
CA GLN A 158 -25.81 -15.34 8.58
C GLN A 158 -25.05 -14.98 7.29
N ALA A 159 -25.45 -13.90 6.62
CA ALA A 159 -24.79 -13.47 5.39
C ALA A 159 -23.38 -12.93 5.67
N GLY A 160 -23.20 -12.21 6.77
CA GLY A 160 -21.91 -11.70 7.20
C GLY A 160 -20.94 -12.81 7.61
N THR A 161 -21.43 -13.82 8.32
CA THR A 161 -20.67 -15.05 8.63
C THR A 161 -20.19 -15.75 7.35
N ARG A 162 -21.08 -15.98 6.38
CA ARG A 162 -20.70 -16.62 5.12
C ARG A 162 -19.63 -15.85 4.37
N ALA A 163 -19.78 -14.53 4.24
CA ALA A 163 -18.78 -13.71 3.55
C ALA A 163 -17.41 -13.72 4.25
N LEU A 164 -17.39 -13.74 5.59
CA LEU A 164 -16.15 -13.91 6.33
C LEU A 164 -15.54 -15.30 6.08
N GLN A 165 -16.34 -16.37 6.10
CA GLN A 165 -15.88 -17.74 5.86
C GLN A 165 -15.29 -17.89 4.46
N GLU A 166 -15.97 -17.38 3.44
CA GLU A 166 -15.47 -17.39 2.05
C GLU A 166 -14.17 -16.60 1.92
N ALA A 167 -14.06 -15.44 2.57
CA ALA A 167 -12.81 -14.67 2.57
C ALA A 167 -11.68 -15.44 3.28
N CYS A 168 -11.97 -16.13 4.39
CA CYS A 168 -11.00 -16.98 5.07
C CYS A 168 -10.56 -18.18 4.22
N GLN A 169 -11.47 -18.82 3.50
CA GLN A 169 -11.16 -19.92 2.57
C GLN A 169 -10.24 -19.48 1.40
N LYS A 170 -10.19 -18.18 1.14
CA LYS A 170 -9.25 -17.55 0.19
C LYS A 170 -7.98 -17.04 0.88
N ASP A 171 -7.63 -17.63 2.02
CA ASP A 171 -6.45 -17.33 2.83
C ASP A 171 -6.33 -15.87 3.29
N TYR A 172 -7.46 -15.15 3.37
CA TYR A 172 -7.46 -13.79 3.92
C TYR A 172 -7.36 -13.85 5.44
N ALA A 173 -6.13 -13.82 5.97
CA ALA A 173 -5.81 -14.03 7.37
C ALA A 173 -6.68 -13.23 8.34
N TRP A 174 -6.93 -11.95 8.03
CA TRP A 174 -7.79 -11.10 8.86
C TRP A 174 -9.22 -11.63 8.97
N ALA A 175 -9.79 -12.20 7.90
CA ALA A 175 -11.11 -12.82 7.97
C ALA A 175 -11.10 -14.09 8.83
N CYS A 176 -10.07 -14.93 8.71
CA CYS A 176 -9.93 -16.13 9.52
C CYS A 176 -9.85 -15.82 11.02
N GLU A 177 -9.00 -14.86 11.40
CA GLU A 177 -8.90 -14.39 12.78
C GLU A 177 -10.24 -13.80 13.24
N ARG A 178 -10.85 -12.95 12.41
CA ARG A 178 -12.09 -12.26 12.75
C ARG A 178 -13.25 -13.21 13.04
N ILE A 179 -13.38 -14.30 12.28
CA ILE A 179 -14.43 -15.31 12.52
C ILE A 179 -14.29 -15.94 13.89
N GLN A 180 -13.07 -16.29 14.28
CA GLN A 180 -12.78 -16.87 15.59
C GLN A 180 -13.12 -15.88 16.70
N THR A 181 -12.69 -14.63 16.58
CA THR A 181 -12.97 -13.57 17.58
C THR A 181 -14.46 -13.29 17.73
N LEU A 182 -15.21 -13.26 16.62
CA LEU A 182 -16.64 -12.97 16.64
C LEU A 182 -17.51 -14.17 17.03
N GLY A 183 -16.94 -15.38 17.08
CA GLY A 183 -17.71 -16.63 17.13
C GLY A 183 -18.64 -16.77 15.91
N ALA A 184 -18.25 -16.17 14.77
CA ALA A 184 -19.07 -16.06 13.57
C ALA A 184 -19.02 -17.36 12.75
N PHE A 185 -19.43 -18.48 13.35
CA PHE A 185 -19.54 -19.78 12.68
C PHE A 185 -20.92 -19.94 12.04
N ASP A 186 -21.00 -20.64 10.90
CA ASP A 186 -22.26 -20.82 10.17
C ASP A 186 -23.33 -21.44 11.10
N PRO A 187 -24.46 -20.78 11.37
CA PRO A 187 -25.53 -21.39 12.15
C PRO A 187 -26.15 -22.61 11.46
N ASN A 188 -25.97 -22.76 10.15
CA ASN A 188 -26.35 -23.96 9.39
C ASN A 188 -25.28 -25.04 9.34
N ASP A 189 -24.12 -24.83 9.97
CA ASP A 189 -23.19 -25.91 10.25
C ASP A 189 -23.94 -26.99 11.05
N ALA A 190 -23.76 -28.25 10.64
CA ALA A 190 -24.30 -29.40 11.34
C ALA A 190 -23.98 -29.36 12.84
N ALA A 191 -22.85 -28.78 13.24
CA ALA A 191 -22.48 -28.56 14.64
C ALA A 191 -23.44 -27.62 15.39
N GLN A 192 -23.79 -26.47 14.81
CA GLN A 192 -24.73 -25.50 15.41
C GLN A 192 -26.18 -25.99 15.40
N GLN A 193 -26.58 -26.71 14.34
CA GLN A 193 -27.90 -27.36 14.32
C GLN A 193 -28.02 -28.42 15.43
N ARG A 194 -26.96 -29.22 15.65
CA ARG A 194 -26.90 -30.21 16.74
C ARG A 194 -26.95 -29.53 18.12
N LEU A 195 -26.20 -28.45 18.34
CA LEU A 195 -26.23 -27.68 19.60
C LEU A 195 -27.65 -27.18 19.93
N ARG A 196 -28.34 -26.58 18.96
CA ARG A 196 -29.73 -26.11 19.14
C ARG A 196 -30.71 -27.25 19.47
N GLN A 197 -30.52 -28.43 18.91
CA GLN A 197 -31.34 -29.61 19.24
C GLN A 197 -31.05 -30.14 20.66
N ILE A 198 -29.80 -30.04 21.14
CA ILE A 198 -29.43 -30.42 22.51
C ILE A 198 -30.04 -29.45 23.52
N GLU A 199 -29.98 -28.14 23.28
CA GLU A 199 -30.56 -27.12 24.16
C GLU A 199 -32.08 -27.25 24.28
N LYS A 200 -32.78 -27.52 23.17
CA LYS A 200 -34.23 -27.78 23.18
C LYS A 200 -34.65 -29.01 23.97
N LYS A 201 -33.76 -29.99 24.15
CA LYS A 201 -34.02 -31.20 24.95
C LYS A 201 -33.78 -31.00 26.45
N LYS A 202 -33.16 -29.88 26.84
CA LYS A 202 -32.86 -29.54 28.24
C LYS A 202 -33.92 -28.66 28.90
N ASN A 203 -34.84 -28.11 28.11
CA ASN A 203 -36.02 -27.35 28.54
C ASN A 203 -37.28 -28.19 28.32
#